data_AF-A0A7U3Q4D7-F1
#
_entry.id   AF-A0A7U3Q4D7-F1
#
_cell.length_a   1.000
_cell.length_b   1.000
_cell.length_c   1.000
_cell.angle_alpha   90.00
_cell.angle_beta   90.00
_cell.angle_gamma   90.00
#
_symmetry.space_group_name_H-M   'P 1'
#
loop_
_entity.id
_entity.type
_entity.pdbx_description
1 polymer ?
#
loop_
_entity_poly.entity_id
_entity_poly.type
_entity_poly.pdbx_seq_one_letter_code
_entity_poly.pdbx_strand_id
1 'polypeptide(L)' 'MISLTHDTSAHKLNKVKVGDEITDEYQSQGKVVKINKNIINDLREYMFHLDSRQIIYILSKAM' A
#
# COMPACT_ATOMS: atom_id res chain seq x y z
N MET A 1 10.15 8.11 -4.65
CA MET A 1 9.35 7.87 -3.45
C MET A 1 7.87 8.13 -3.76
N ILE A 2 7.00 7.12 -3.61
CA ILE A 2 5.55 7.19 -3.85
C ILE A 2 4.85 7.40 -2.50
N SER A 3 4.08 8.49 -2.36
CA SER A 3 3.28 8.72 -1.15
C SER A 3 1.95 7.99 -1.24
N LEU A 4 1.65 7.16 -0.24
CA LEU A 4 0.38 6.45 -0.08
C LEU A 4 -0.31 6.96 1.19
N THR A 5 -1.60 7.26 1.08
CA THR A 5 -2.46 7.68 2.18
C THR A 5 -3.73 6.85 2.18
N HIS A 6 -4.54 6.93 3.23
CA HIS A 6 -5.85 6.24 3.27
C HIS A 6 -6.77 6.64 2.09
N ASP A 7 -6.64 7.85 1.57
CA ASP A 7 -7.40 8.36 0.41
C ASP A 7 -6.81 7.96 -0.96
N THR A 8 -5.69 7.24 -0.98
CA THR A 8 -5.06 6.86 -2.25
C THR A 8 -5.97 5.90 -3.02
N SER A 9 -6.30 6.27 -4.26
CA SER A 9 -7.22 5.50 -5.07
C SER A 9 -6.71 4.09 -5.38
N ALA A 10 -7.62 3.12 -5.46
CA ALA A 10 -7.30 1.74 -5.81
C ALA A 10 -6.48 1.62 -7.11
N HIS A 11 -6.70 2.50 -8.09
CA HIS A 11 -5.91 2.50 -9.32
C HIS A 11 -4.43 2.86 -9.07
N LYS A 12 -4.15 3.83 -8.19
CA LYS A 12 -2.77 4.16 -7.79
C LYS A 12 -2.15 3.04 -6.95
N LEU A 13 -2.89 2.49 -5.99
CA LEU A 13 -2.44 1.36 -5.17
C LEU A 13 -2.07 0.13 -6.02
N ASN A 14 -2.78 -0.10 -7.11
CA ASN A 14 -2.50 -1.20 -8.03
C ASN A 14 -1.23 -1.02 -8.87
N LYS A 15 -0.73 0.21 -9.01
CA LYS A 15 0.50 0.51 -9.76
C LYS A 15 1.77 0.31 -8.94
N VAL A 16 1.67 0.22 -7.61
CA VAL A 16 2.81 -0.04 -6.73
C VAL A 16 3.35 -1.44 -7.00
N LYS A 17 4.67 -1.56 -7.10
CA LYS A 17 5.40 -2.80 -7.38
C LYS A 17 6.44 -3.09 -6.30
N VAL A 18 6.84 -4.36 -6.21
CA VAL A 18 8.02 -4.74 -5.43
C VAL A 18 9.23 -4.00 -5.98
N GLY A 19 10.00 -3.38 -5.09
CA GLY A 19 11.13 -2.54 -5.43
C GLY A 19 10.86 -1.04 -5.37
N ASP A 20 9.59 -0.61 -5.36
CA ASP A 20 9.24 0.80 -5.21
C ASP A 20 9.56 1.29 -3.79
N GLU A 21 10.08 2.51 -3.68
CA GLU A 21 10.18 3.22 -2.40
C GLU A 21 8.88 3.97 -2.13
N ILE A 22 8.24 3.68 -1.00
CA ILE A 22 6.96 4.28 -0.61
C ILE A 22 7.03 4.90 0.78
N THR A 23 6.14 5.86 1.04
CA THR A 23 5.96 6.49 2.35
C THR A 23 4.47 6.67 2.67
N ASP A 24 4.09 6.59 3.95
CA ASP A 24 2.73 6.93 4.42
C ASP A 24 2.64 8.30 5.11
N GLU A 25 1.43 8.67 5.52
CA GLU A 25 1.17 9.92 6.25
C GLU A 25 1.74 9.94 7.69
N TYR A 26 2.12 8.79 8.22
CA TYR A 26 2.73 8.62 9.55
C TYR A 26 4.25 8.49 9.50
N GLN A 27 4.86 8.82 8.34
CA GLN A 27 6.30 8.72 8.08
C GLN A 27 6.87 7.29 8.09
N SER A 28 6.02 6.27 8.04
CA SER A 28 6.47 4.91 7.68
C SER A 28 7.02 4.99 6.26
N GLN A 29 8.21 4.46 6.04
CA GLN A 29 8.86 4.53 4.73
C GLN A 29 9.79 3.35 4.51
N GLY A 30 9.99 3.01 3.25
CA GLY A 30 10.89 1.94 2.86
C GLY A 30 10.61 1.41 1.48
N LYS A 31 11.42 0.43 1.09
CA LYS A 31 11.29 -0.27 -0.18
C LYS A 31 10.31 -1.42 -0.04
N VAL A 32 9.35 -1.52 -0.96
CA VAL A 32 8.37 -2.61 -0.99
C VAL A 32 9.07 -3.93 -1.31
N VAL A 33 8.99 -4.89 -0.39
CA VAL A 33 9.55 -6.24 -0.57
C VAL A 33 8.48 -7.29 -0.86
N LYS A 34 7.23 -7.03 -0.46
CA LYS A 34 6.08 -7.91 -0.70
C LYS A 34 4.78 -7.10 -0.72
N ILE A 35 3.85 -7.50 -1.58
CA ILE A 35 2.52 -6.91 -1.69
C ILE A 35 1.49 -8.02 -1.53
N ASN A 36 0.59 -7.90 -0.54
CA ASN A 36 -0.60 -8.74 -0.46
C ASN A 36 -1.82 -7.89 -0.83
N LYS A 37 -2.72 -8.47 -1.62
CA LYS A 37 -3.99 -7.84 -2.01
C LYS A 37 -5.13 -8.81 -1.76
N ASN A 38 -6.15 -8.38 -1.05
CA ASN A 38 -7.35 -9.18 -0.78
C ASN A 38 -8.62 -8.39 -1.09
N ILE A 39 -9.75 -9.10 -1.19
CA ILE A 39 -11.08 -8.49 -1.26
C ILE A 39 -11.86 -8.98 -0.03
N ILE A 40 -12.36 -8.06 0.79
CA ILE A 40 -13.11 -8.35 2.03
C ILE A 40 -14.35 -7.45 2.04
N ASN A 41 -15.55 -8.02 2.04
CA ASN A 41 -16.82 -7.27 2.08
C ASN A 41 -16.88 -6.13 1.04
N ASP A 42 -16.54 -6.43 -0.22
CA ASP A 42 -16.45 -5.47 -1.34
C ASP A 42 -15.39 -4.35 -1.19
N LEU A 43 -14.54 -4.42 -0.16
CA LEU A 43 -13.37 -3.56 -0.01
C LEU A 43 -12.12 -4.27 -0.53
N ARG A 44 -11.20 -3.49 -1.12
CA ARG A 44 -9.88 -3.96 -1.54
C ARG A 44 -8.87 -3.63 -0.44
N GLU A 45 -8.28 -4.67 0.11
CA GLU A 45 -7.20 -4.59 1.07
C GLU A 45 -5.85 -4.61 0.35
N TYR A 46 -4.94 -3.73 0.77
CA TYR A 46 -3.55 -3.68 0.32
C TYR A 46 -2.62 -3.70 1.53
N MET A 47 -1.69 -4.65 1.55
CA MET A 47 -0.61 -4.70 2.52
C MET A 47 0.73 -4.59 1.79
N PHE A 48 1.47 -3.51 2.06
CA PHE A 48 2.82 -3.30 1.56
C PHE A 48 3.81 -3.59 2.67
N HIS A 49 4.53 -4.71 2.56
CA HIS A 49 5.63 -5.02 3.46
C HIS A 49 6.87 -4.28 2.99
N LEU A 50 7.53 -3.58 3.92
CA LEU A 50 8.73 -2.81 3.66
C LEU A 50 9.98 -3.57 4.12
N ASP A 51 11.11 -3.25 3.51
CA ASP A 51 12.44 -3.71 3.94
C ASP A 51 12.78 -3.28 5.39
N SER A 52 12.21 -2.17 5.86
CA SER A 52 12.29 -1.68 7.24
C SER A 52 11.53 -2.54 8.25
N ARG A 53 10.94 -3.68 7.84
CA ARG A 53 10.04 -4.54 8.64
C ARG A 53 8.70 -3.87 9.02
N GLN A 54 8.43 -2.68 8.49
CA GLN A 54 7.14 -2.02 8.62
C GLN A 54 6.13 -2.59 7.60
N ILE A 55 4.85 -2.37 7.87
CA ILE A 55 3.76 -2.72 6.96
C ILE A 55 2.86 -1.49 6.81
N ILE A 56 2.65 -1.04 5.56
CA ILE A 56 1.63 -0.05 5.25
C ILE A 56 0.36 -0.80 4.84
N TYR A 57 -0.70 -0.56 5.60
CA TYR A 57 -2.02 -1.17 5.41
C TYR A 57 -3.01 -0.14 4.89
N ILE A 58 -3.67 -0.44 3.77
CA ILE A 58 -4.68 0.44 3.18
C ILE A 58 -5.91 -0.37 2.78
N LEU A 59 -7.08 0.04 3.29
CA LEU A 59 -8.38 -0.40 2.82
C LEU A 59 -8.92 0.64 1.82
N SER A 60 -9.23 0.19 0.61
CA SER A 60 -9.79 1.05 -0.44
C SER A 60 -11.14 0.49 -0.88
N LYS A 61 -12.12 1.35 -1.11
CA LYS A 61 -13.39 0.92 -1.71
C LYS A 61 -13.13 0.39 -3.11
N ALA A 62 -13.73 -0.76 -3.45
CA ALA A 62 -13.86 -1.12 -4.86
C ALA A 62 -14.84 -0.09 -5.47
N MET A 63 -14.33 0.87 -6.24
CA MET A 63 -15.18 1.69 -7.09
C MET A 63 -16.02 0.80 -8.01
#